data_AF-A0A955B8B8-F1
#
_entry.id   AF-A0A955B8B8-F1
#
_cell.length_a   1.000
_cell.length_b   1.000
_cell.length_c   1.000
_cell.angle_alpha   90.00
_cell.angle_beta   90.00
_cell.angle_gamma   90.00
#
_symmetry.space_group_name_H-M   'P 1'
#
loop_
_entity.id
_entity.type
_entity.pdbx_description
1 polymer ?
#
loop_
_entity_poly.entity_id
_entity_poly.type
_entity_poly.pdbx_seq_one_letter_code
_entity_poly.pdbx_strand_id
1 'polypeptide(L)'
;MSDAFRGRKPTGSAFFVALCFIGTVGVKAALGGLSSQQIRMINQELAPAFIDGDLLSTANLATQLAKNTAPQDRKQVDTLLQQNGVVSLDELTVSSRMELMRFGYAGPLAEPTESEIVLLLDAIAKEIDLEIAAVKKLVTAKSSDDLEAIESQLWHLHVAKNRLFLARQMSERGVEMAMFNYAKLVDDESKDDRDKARKVFETQASIAGNLQRNVDDQAILLRLERISLAEKILQESQDFEQRLLAAWVADSDGAIVEEFFRDVELGKFVPGKRLSVPGIAASARANLIELQMLAGPQLLKMSRDLFVGLHWWLRGRYGAGPHGFGLIKDQTAMISGERLFGLYMPAELPTPTSPYDD
;
A
#
# COMPACT_ATOMS: atom_id res chain seq x y z
N MET A 1 -26.41 -4.75 -6.80
CA MET A 1 -25.17 -3.97 -6.92
C MET A 1 -24.53 -3.64 -5.56
N SER A 2 -24.82 -4.43 -4.50
CA SER A 2 -24.33 -4.22 -3.12
C SER A 2 -23.55 -5.42 -2.53
N ASP A 3 -23.14 -6.39 -3.34
CA ASP A 3 -22.59 -7.67 -2.83
C ASP A 3 -21.08 -7.86 -3.05
N ALA A 4 -20.35 -6.83 -3.50
CA ALA A 4 -18.92 -6.95 -3.83
C ALA A 4 -17.95 -6.69 -2.64
N PHE A 5 -18.45 -6.39 -1.44
CA PHE A 5 -17.61 -6.02 -0.28
C PHE A 5 -17.43 -7.10 0.79
N ARG A 6 -17.99 -8.31 0.61
CA ARG A 6 -17.78 -9.41 1.55
C ARG A 6 -16.65 -10.31 1.07
N GLY A 7 -15.42 -10.04 1.51
CA GLY A 7 -14.35 -11.00 1.25
C GLY A 7 -12.93 -10.55 1.58
N ARG A 8 -12.59 -10.43 2.86
CA ARG A 8 -11.35 -10.96 3.47
C ARG A 8 -11.44 -10.77 4.99
N LYS A 9 -11.62 -11.87 5.71
CA LYS A 9 -11.44 -11.89 7.18
C LYS A 9 -9.95 -11.62 7.46
N PRO A 10 -9.59 -10.69 8.35
CA PRO A 10 -8.23 -10.62 8.84
C PRO A 10 -7.90 -11.93 9.57
N THR A 11 -6.87 -12.63 9.11
CA THR A 11 -6.30 -13.79 9.79
C THR A 11 -5.78 -13.34 11.15
N GLY A 12 -6.46 -13.83 12.20
CA GLY A 12 -6.31 -13.33 13.55
C GLY A 12 -5.04 -13.80 14.25
N SER A 13 -4.50 -12.88 15.06
CA SER A 13 -4.06 -13.23 16.41
C SER A 13 -5.29 -13.70 17.18
N ALA A 14 -5.35 -14.97 17.54
CA ALA A 14 -6.46 -15.58 18.24
C ALA A 14 -6.60 -14.99 19.66
N PHE A 15 -7.51 -14.02 19.83
CA PHE A 15 -8.10 -13.71 21.13
C PHE A 15 -9.36 -14.56 21.29
N PHE A 16 -9.30 -15.54 22.21
CA PHE A 16 -10.46 -16.27 22.70
C PHE A 16 -11.40 -15.28 23.40
N VAL A 17 -12.49 -14.88 22.75
CA VAL A 17 -13.60 -14.14 23.40
C VAL A 17 -14.59 -15.18 23.93
N ALA A 18 -14.55 -15.40 25.24
CA ALA A 18 -15.60 -16.13 25.94
C ALA A 18 -16.86 -15.24 26.01
N LEU A 19 -17.90 -15.61 25.25
CA LEU A 19 -19.23 -15.01 25.32
C LEU A 19 -19.87 -15.35 26.67
N CYS A 20 -19.77 -14.43 27.64
CA CYS A 20 -20.64 -14.42 28.80
C CYS A 20 -21.85 -13.52 28.50
N PHE A 21 -22.99 -14.14 28.18
CA PHE A 21 -24.30 -13.51 28.25
C PHE A 21 -24.57 -13.11 29.71
N ILE A 22 -24.25 -11.87 30.09
CA ILE A 22 -24.64 -11.29 31.38
C ILE A 22 -25.85 -10.38 31.16
N GLY A 23 -26.88 -10.61 31.98
CA GLY A 23 -28.22 -10.07 31.83
C GLY A 23 -28.33 -8.54 31.82
N THR A 24 -29.34 -8.10 31.08
CA THR A 24 -29.76 -6.73 30.75
C THR A 24 -30.29 -5.88 31.91
N VAL A 25 -30.00 -6.19 33.18
CA VAL A 25 -30.70 -5.54 34.32
C VAL A 25 -29.84 -4.52 35.10
N GLY A 26 -28.55 -4.31 34.75
CA GLY A 26 -27.65 -3.43 35.52
C GLY A 26 -27.23 -2.09 34.89
N VAL A 27 -27.53 -1.80 33.62
CA VAL A 27 -26.80 -0.73 32.88
C VAL A 27 -27.43 0.67 33.00
N LYS A 28 -28.68 0.79 33.46
CA LYS A 28 -29.37 2.11 33.50
C LYS A 28 -28.76 3.13 34.47
N ALA A 29 -27.96 2.72 35.45
CA ALA A 29 -27.40 3.63 36.45
C ALA A 29 -26.06 4.28 36.06
N ALA A 30 -25.39 3.81 35.00
CA ALA A 30 -24.01 4.23 34.68
C ALA A 30 -23.86 5.11 33.41
N LEU A 31 -24.94 5.31 32.63
CA LEU A 31 -24.92 6.03 31.35
C LEU A 31 -25.73 7.35 31.37
N GLY A 32 -25.81 8.00 32.53
CA GLY A 32 -26.74 9.12 32.80
C GLY A 32 -26.60 10.37 31.90
N GLY A 33 -25.62 10.43 30.99
CA GLY A 33 -25.42 11.51 30.02
C GLY A 33 -25.76 11.14 28.56
N LEU A 34 -26.00 9.87 28.22
CA LEU A 34 -26.32 9.47 26.84
C LEU A 34 -27.83 9.38 26.58
N SER A 35 -28.27 9.95 25.45
CA SER A 35 -29.65 9.78 24.98
C SER A 35 -29.92 8.34 24.55
N SER A 36 -31.20 7.93 24.63
CA SER A 36 -31.64 6.61 24.12
C SER A 36 -31.30 6.39 22.64
N GLN A 37 -31.25 7.47 21.86
CA GLN A 37 -30.86 7.42 20.45
C GLN A 37 -29.37 7.12 20.29
N GLN A 38 -28.49 7.78 21.05
CA GLN A 38 -27.05 7.51 21.03
C GLN A 38 -26.75 6.07 21.46
N ILE A 39 -27.38 5.59 22.54
CA ILE A 39 -27.22 4.22 23.02
C ILE A 39 -27.66 3.22 21.94
N ARG A 40 -28.79 3.48 21.27
CA ARG A 40 -29.26 2.65 20.15
C ARG A 40 -28.24 2.64 19.01
N MET A 41 -27.79 3.81 18.57
CA MET A 41 -26.85 3.94 17.45
C MET A 41 -25.53 3.21 17.72
N ILE A 42 -25.02 3.29 18.96
CA ILE A 42 -23.80 2.57 19.37
C ILE A 42 -24.02 1.05 19.27
N ASN A 43 -25.06 0.54 19.93
CA ASN A 43 -25.26 -0.91 20.08
C ASN A 43 -25.79 -1.60 18.82
N GLN A 44 -26.58 -0.90 17.99
CA GLN A 44 -27.30 -1.51 16.87
C GLN A 44 -26.70 -1.18 15.50
N GLU A 45 -25.88 -0.14 15.39
CA GLU A 45 -25.39 0.33 14.09
C GLU A 45 -23.86 0.42 14.08
N LEU A 46 -23.27 1.26 14.95
CA LEU A 46 -21.84 1.55 14.93
C LEU A 46 -20.97 0.33 15.32
N ALA A 47 -21.26 -0.31 16.46
CA ALA A 47 -20.48 -1.46 16.89
C ALA A 47 -20.59 -2.66 15.92
N PRO A 48 -21.78 -3.04 15.43
CA PRO A 48 -21.89 -4.05 14.38
C PRO A 48 -21.15 -3.68 13.09
N ALA A 49 -21.25 -2.44 12.60
CA ALA A 49 -20.55 -2.00 11.39
C ALA A 49 -19.02 -2.15 11.53
N PHE A 50 -18.46 -1.82 12.70
CA PHE A 50 -17.04 -2.01 12.97
C PHE A 50 -16.65 -3.50 12.99
N ILE A 51 -17.43 -4.33 13.69
CA ILE A 51 -17.19 -5.78 13.80
C ILE A 51 -17.27 -6.46 12.42
N ASP A 52 -18.19 -6.02 11.57
CA ASP A 52 -18.37 -6.54 10.21
C ASP A 52 -17.31 -6.01 9.23
N GLY A 53 -16.47 -5.06 9.63
CA GLY A 53 -15.46 -4.44 8.79
C GLY A 53 -16.03 -3.45 7.76
N ASP A 54 -17.25 -2.94 7.96
CA ASP A 54 -17.83 -1.89 7.14
C ASP A 54 -17.23 -0.52 7.53
N LEU A 55 -16.07 -0.23 6.95
CA LEU A 55 -15.30 0.99 7.20
C LEU A 55 -16.10 2.26 6.86
N LEU A 56 -16.93 2.23 5.82
CA LEU A 56 -17.70 3.38 5.37
C LEU A 56 -18.78 3.75 6.38
N SER A 57 -19.58 2.75 6.79
CA SER A 57 -20.61 2.96 7.81
C SER A 57 -19.98 3.34 9.15
N THR A 58 -18.88 2.70 9.53
CA THR A 58 -18.14 3.01 10.75
C THR A 58 -17.68 4.47 10.77
N ALA A 59 -17.01 4.95 9.72
CA ALA A 59 -16.51 6.32 9.66
C ALA A 59 -17.64 7.35 9.74
N ASN A 60 -18.74 7.13 9.02
CA ASN A 60 -19.88 8.05 8.98
C ASN A 60 -20.63 8.09 10.31
N LEU A 61 -20.97 6.92 10.87
CA LEU A 61 -21.70 6.80 12.14
C LEU A 61 -20.87 7.31 13.31
N ALA A 62 -19.57 7.02 13.35
CA ALA A 62 -18.68 7.51 14.39
C ALA A 62 -18.57 9.05 14.35
N THR A 63 -18.42 9.64 13.15
CA THR A 63 -18.40 11.10 12.99
C THR A 63 -19.73 11.73 13.41
N GLN A 64 -20.85 11.11 13.04
CA GLN A 64 -22.18 11.57 13.45
C GLN A 64 -22.34 11.50 14.98
N LEU A 65 -21.85 10.43 15.61
CA LEU A 65 -21.85 10.29 17.06
C LEU A 65 -21.03 11.39 17.72
N ALA A 66 -19.84 11.66 17.21
CA ALA A 66 -18.94 12.68 17.73
C ALA A 66 -19.55 14.08 17.65
N LYS A 67 -20.24 14.40 16.55
CA LYS A 67 -20.98 15.68 16.38
C LYS A 67 -22.13 15.84 17.36
N ASN A 68 -22.83 14.75 17.66
CA ASN A 68 -24.05 14.77 18.47
C ASN A 68 -23.79 14.48 19.95
N THR A 69 -22.54 14.30 20.36
CA THR A 69 -22.16 13.99 21.74
C THR A 69 -21.40 15.17 22.34
N ALA A 70 -21.91 15.70 23.44
CA ALA A 70 -21.24 16.78 24.14
C ALA A 70 -19.90 16.30 24.74
N PRO A 71 -18.86 17.16 24.84
CA PRO A 71 -17.53 16.75 25.29
C PRO A 71 -17.52 16.00 26.63
N GLN A 72 -18.35 16.42 27.60
CA GLN A 72 -18.45 15.78 28.92
C GLN A 72 -19.00 14.35 28.88
N ASP A 73 -19.74 13.98 27.82
CA ASP A 73 -20.38 12.67 27.69
C ASP A 73 -19.54 11.67 26.88
N ARG A 74 -18.42 12.10 26.27
CA ARG A 74 -17.54 11.24 25.45
C ARG A 74 -17.05 10.00 26.21
N LYS A 75 -16.67 10.16 27.48
CA LYS A 75 -16.21 9.04 28.30
C LYS A 75 -17.28 7.95 28.46
N GLN A 76 -18.56 8.33 28.49
CA GLN A 76 -19.67 7.37 28.56
C GLN A 76 -19.86 6.64 27.23
N VAL A 77 -19.69 7.35 26.10
CA VAL A 77 -19.67 6.70 24.77
C VAL A 77 -18.54 5.68 24.68
N ASP A 78 -17.32 6.06 25.06
CA ASP A 78 -16.16 5.15 25.02
C ASP A 78 -16.36 3.93 25.93
N THR A 79 -16.94 4.13 27.12
CA THR A 79 -17.27 3.03 28.03
C THR A 79 -18.26 2.06 27.37
N LEU A 80 -19.29 2.58 26.68
CA LEU A 80 -20.27 1.73 26.00
C LEU A 80 -19.69 1.02 24.77
N LEU A 81 -18.83 1.68 24.00
CA LEU A 81 -18.11 1.06 22.89
C LEU A 81 -17.22 -0.09 23.37
N GLN A 82 -16.45 0.13 24.45
CA GLN A 82 -15.61 -0.90 25.06
C GLN A 82 -16.42 -2.10 25.58
N GLN A 83 -17.62 -1.87 26.14
CA GLN A 83 -18.53 -2.95 26.53
C GLN A 83 -18.98 -3.80 25.34
N ASN A 84 -19.01 -3.24 24.13
CA ASN A 84 -19.30 -3.96 22.89
C ASN A 84 -18.03 -4.56 22.23
N GLY A 85 -16.87 -4.50 22.89
CA GLY A 85 -15.60 -4.98 22.33
C GLY A 85 -15.02 -4.09 21.24
N VAL A 86 -15.41 -2.81 21.23
CA VAL A 86 -14.99 -1.82 20.23
C VAL A 86 -14.05 -0.78 20.88
N VAL A 87 -13.12 -0.24 20.09
CA VAL A 87 -12.20 0.83 20.49
C VAL A 87 -12.93 2.16 20.78
N SER A 88 -12.21 3.16 21.27
CA SER A 88 -12.79 4.48 21.58
C SER A 88 -13.37 5.16 20.34
N LEU A 89 -14.26 6.14 20.54
CA LEU A 89 -14.89 6.86 19.44
C LEU A 89 -13.85 7.60 18.57
N ASP A 90 -12.88 8.24 19.22
CA ASP A 90 -11.80 8.95 18.55
C ASP A 90 -10.91 7.97 17.77
N GLU A 91 -10.62 6.78 18.31
CA GLU A 91 -9.87 5.75 17.60
C GLU A 91 -10.65 5.17 16.42
N LEU A 92 -11.97 4.96 16.56
CA LEU A 92 -12.84 4.51 15.46
C LEU A 92 -12.84 5.50 14.31
N THR A 93 -13.09 6.78 14.58
CA THR A 93 -13.15 7.82 13.55
C THR A 93 -11.82 7.94 12.79
N VAL A 94 -10.69 7.92 13.51
CA VAL A 94 -9.35 8.02 12.92
C VAL A 94 -9.01 6.76 12.13
N SER A 95 -9.11 5.57 12.74
CA SER A 95 -8.69 4.31 12.10
C SER A 95 -9.51 3.99 10.85
N SER A 96 -10.83 4.11 10.91
CA SER A 96 -11.69 3.82 9.75
C SER A 96 -11.47 4.78 8.58
N ARG A 97 -11.23 6.07 8.86
CA ARG A 97 -10.85 7.04 7.80
C ARG A 97 -9.46 6.75 7.26
N MET A 98 -8.47 6.48 8.10
CA MET A 98 -7.12 6.11 7.66
C MET A 98 -7.15 4.89 6.72
N GLU A 99 -7.92 3.85 7.07
CA GLU A 99 -8.11 2.69 6.21
C GLU A 99 -8.79 3.04 4.87
N LEU A 100 -9.86 3.84 4.90
CA LEU A 100 -10.49 4.34 3.67
C LEU A 100 -9.51 5.13 2.80
N MET A 101 -8.60 5.92 3.40
CA MET A 101 -7.54 6.60 2.67
C MET A 101 -6.52 5.62 2.06
N ARG A 102 -6.11 4.58 2.80
CA ARG A 102 -5.21 3.51 2.30
C ARG A 102 -5.82 2.79 1.10
N PHE A 103 -7.14 2.55 1.12
CA PHE A 103 -7.87 1.93 0.00
C PHE A 103 -8.17 2.90 -1.16
N GLY A 104 -7.75 4.17 -1.06
CA GLY A 104 -8.01 5.17 -2.11
C GLY A 104 -9.48 5.53 -2.26
N TYR A 105 -10.29 5.35 -1.22
CA TYR A 105 -11.70 5.76 -1.25
C TYR A 105 -11.78 7.28 -1.50
N ALA A 106 -12.62 7.65 -2.45
CA ALA A 106 -12.86 9.02 -2.89
C ALA A 106 -14.35 9.40 -2.88
N GLY A 107 -15.20 8.53 -2.31
CA GLY A 107 -16.63 8.80 -2.18
C GLY A 107 -16.95 9.75 -1.03
N PRO A 108 -18.21 10.14 -0.88
CA PRO A 108 -18.63 11.07 0.17
C PRO A 108 -18.47 10.44 1.55
N LEU A 109 -17.82 11.18 2.45
CA LEU A 109 -17.78 10.89 3.89
C LEU A 109 -18.41 12.06 4.65
N ALA A 110 -18.95 11.78 5.83
CA ALA A 110 -19.32 12.82 6.77
C ALA A 110 -18.12 13.78 6.96
N GLU A 111 -18.36 15.10 7.02
CA GLU A 111 -17.29 16.06 7.29
C GLU A 111 -16.73 15.81 8.70
N PRO A 112 -15.41 15.62 8.87
CA PRO A 112 -14.83 15.30 10.17
C PRO A 112 -15.05 16.44 11.17
N THR A 113 -15.15 16.10 12.46
CA THR A 113 -15.18 17.10 13.54
C THR A 113 -13.82 17.76 13.73
N GLU A 114 -13.77 18.88 14.46
CA GLU A 114 -12.53 19.61 14.77
C GLU A 114 -11.50 18.71 15.48
N SER A 115 -11.95 17.98 16.50
CA SER A 115 -11.12 17.01 17.23
C SER A 115 -10.64 15.88 16.32
N GLU A 116 -11.52 15.39 15.43
CA GLU A 116 -11.14 14.35 14.46
C GLU A 116 -10.07 14.86 13.50
N ILE A 117 -10.15 16.11 13.03
CA ILE A 117 -9.14 16.68 12.13
C ILE A 117 -7.77 16.69 12.82
N VAL A 118 -7.68 17.16 14.06
CA VAL A 118 -6.41 17.19 14.80
C VAL A 118 -5.82 15.79 14.95
N LEU A 119 -6.64 14.82 15.34
CA LEU A 119 -6.21 13.42 15.50
C LEU A 119 -5.84 12.76 14.17
N LEU A 120 -6.59 13.05 13.10
CA LEU A 120 -6.30 12.55 11.76
C LEU A 120 -4.97 13.11 11.23
N LEU A 121 -4.70 14.40 11.40
CA LEU A 121 -3.44 14.99 10.95
C LEU A 121 -2.24 14.35 11.67
N ASP A 122 -2.31 14.14 12.98
CA ASP A 122 -1.26 13.45 13.75
C ASP A 122 -1.10 11.99 13.30
N ALA A 123 -2.21 11.26 13.10
CA ALA A 123 -2.17 9.87 12.62
C ALA A 123 -1.58 9.76 11.20
N ILE A 124 -1.96 10.65 10.28
CA ILE A 124 -1.41 10.71 8.92
C ILE A 124 0.10 10.97 8.98
N ALA A 125 0.55 11.96 9.76
CA ALA A 125 1.96 12.29 9.85
C ALA A 125 2.79 11.11 10.39
N LYS A 126 2.32 10.44 11.45
CA LYS A 126 2.98 9.26 12.03
C LYS A 126 3.07 8.10 11.04
N GLU A 127 1.98 7.81 10.32
CA GLU A 127 1.95 6.76 9.31
C GLU A 127 2.97 7.00 8.20
N ILE A 128 3.03 8.24 7.68
CA ILE A 128 3.98 8.61 6.63
C ILE A 128 5.43 8.43 7.13
N ASP A 129 5.73 8.88 8.35
CA ASP A 129 7.07 8.74 8.94
C ASP A 129 7.46 7.28 9.14
N LEU A 130 6.52 6.41 9.56
CA LEU A 130 6.73 4.97 9.68
C LEU A 130 7.07 4.34 8.32
N GLU A 131 6.32 4.65 7.27
CA GLU A 131 6.58 4.13 5.92
C GLU A 131 7.90 4.65 5.35
N ILE A 132 8.21 5.94 5.52
CA ILE A 132 9.50 6.51 5.12
C ILE A 132 10.65 5.81 5.85
N ALA A 133 10.52 5.58 7.16
CA ALA A 133 11.55 4.91 7.95
C ALA A 133 11.74 3.44 7.54
N ALA A 134 10.65 2.73 7.23
CA ALA A 134 10.70 1.35 6.75
C ALA A 134 11.43 1.26 5.40
N VAL A 135 11.09 2.13 4.45
CA VAL A 135 11.68 2.09 3.10
C VAL A 135 13.15 2.51 3.09
N LYS A 136 13.57 3.47 3.94
CA LYS A 136 14.98 3.86 4.06
C LYS A 136 15.92 2.69 4.36
N LYS A 137 15.45 1.67 5.09
CA LYS A 137 16.25 0.47 5.40
C LYS A 137 16.47 -0.41 4.16
N LEU A 138 15.46 -0.51 3.30
CA LEU A 138 15.48 -1.39 2.11
C LEU A 138 16.47 -0.91 1.03
N VAL A 139 16.58 0.40 0.82
CA VAL A 139 17.43 1.00 -0.24
C VAL A 139 18.94 0.81 0.01
N THR A 140 19.33 0.27 1.17
CA THR A 140 20.72 0.04 1.56
C THR A 140 21.18 -1.42 1.52
N ALA A 141 20.28 -2.34 1.16
CA ALA A 141 20.62 -3.76 1.10
C ALA A 141 21.65 -4.06 0.00
N LYS A 142 22.59 -4.98 0.30
CA LYS A 142 23.54 -5.49 -0.70
C LYS A 142 22.83 -6.51 -1.61
N SER A 143 23.25 -6.53 -2.85
CA SER A 143 22.83 -7.53 -3.83
C SER A 143 23.25 -8.94 -3.42
N SER A 144 22.56 -9.93 -3.97
CA SER A 144 22.79 -11.37 -3.74
C SER A 144 23.33 -12.02 -5.01
N ASP A 145 24.13 -13.08 -4.88
CA ASP A 145 24.65 -13.86 -6.01
C ASP A 145 23.63 -14.91 -6.53
N ASP A 146 22.35 -14.71 -6.25
CA ASP A 146 21.27 -15.65 -6.53
C ASP A 146 20.08 -14.93 -7.19
N LEU A 147 19.53 -15.52 -8.26
CA LEU A 147 18.47 -14.90 -9.06
C LEU A 147 17.16 -14.76 -8.28
N GLU A 148 16.81 -15.73 -7.44
CA GLU A 148 15.59 -15.70 -6.63
C GLU A 148 15.70 -14.67 -5.50
N ALA A 149 16.85 -14.59 -4.84
CA ALA A 149 17.13 -13.57 -3.85
C ALA A 149 17.04 -12.15 -4.44
N ILE A 150 17.58 -11.92 -5.64
CA ILE A 150 17.43 -10.63 -6.34
C ILE A 150 15.95 -10.37 -6.67
N GLU A 151 15.20 -11.38 -7.14
CA GLU A 151 13.76 -11.24 -7.41
C GLU A 151 12.98 -10.84 -6.16
N SER A 152 13.27 -11.46 -5.02
CA SER A 152 12.67 -11.08 -3.73
C SER A 152 13.01 -9.63 -3.35
N GLN A 153 14.24 -9.17 -3.60
CA GLN A 153 14.61 -7.77 -3.35
C GLN A 153 13.85 -6.82 -4.28
N LEU A 154 13.73 -7.14 -5.57
CA LEU A 154 12.95 -6.37 -6.54
C LEU A 154 11.47 -6.29 -6.13
N TRP A 155 10.91 -7.39 -5.61
CA TRP A 155 9.58 -7.40 -5.05
C TRP A 155 9.42 -6.44 -3.86
N HIS A 156 10.36 -6.47 -2.90
CA HIS A 156 10.33 -5.56 -1.77
C HIS A 156 10.46 -4.09 -2.18
N LEU A 157 11.26 -3.79 -3.21
CA LEU A 157 11.34 -2.45 -3.78
C LEU A 157 10.04 -2.02 -4.46
N HIS A 158 9.36 -2.92 -5.18
CA HIS A 158 8.03 -2.65 -5.73
C HIS A 158 7.01 -2.32 -4.64
N VAL A 159 6.97 -3.11 -3.57
CA VAL A 159 6.09 -2.85 -2.41
C VAL A 159 6.45 -1.52 -1.74
N ALA A 160 7.73 -1.22 -1.57
CA ALA A 160 8.21 0.04 -1.03
C ALA A 160 7.80 1.24 -1.89
N LYS A 161 7.87 1.13 -3.22
CA LYS A 161 7.41 2.15 -4.16
C LYS A 161 5.92 2.47 -3.96
N ASN A 162 5.08 1.44 -3.83
CA ASN A 162 3.64 1.63 -3.60
C ASN A 162 3.35 2.29 -2.25
N ARG A 163 4.08 1.92 -1.19
CA ARG A 163 3.99 2.57 0.13
C ARG A 163 4.37 4.04 0.09
N LEU A 164 5.43 4.40 -0.64
CA LEU A 164 5.82 5.80 -0.80
C LEU A 164 4.84 6.61 -1.65
N PHE A 165 4.26 5.98 -2.67
CA PHE A 165 3.18 6.60 -3.45
C PHE A 165 1.97 6.92 -2.56
N LEU A 166 1.53 5.96 -1.73
CA LEU A 166 0.48 6.18 -0.73
C LEU A 166 0.85 7.27 0.28
N ALA A 167 2.05 7.22 0.84
CA ALA A 167 2.53 8.21 1.79
C ALA A 167 2.51 9.64 1.19
N ARG A 168 2.84 9.77 -0.10
CA ARG A 168 2.73 11.03 -0.83
C ARG A 168 1.28 11.48 -0.99
N GLN A 169 0.37 10.60 -1.42
CA GLN A 169 -1.06 10.93 -1.52
C GLN A 169 -1.65 11.34 -0.17
N MET A 170 -1.25 10.65 0.90
CA MET A 170 -1.63 11.00 2.27
C MET A 170 -1.06 12.37 2.69
N SER A 171 0.18 12.69 2.30
CA SER A 171 0.78 14.01 2.55
C SER A 171 -0.01 15.11 1.83
N GLU A 172 -0.38 14.89 0.57
CA GLU A 172 -1.19 15.83 -0.21
C GLU A 172 -2.57 16.07 0.46
N ARG A 173 -3.24 15.00 0.91
CA ARG A 173 -4.48 15.12 1.71
C ARG A 173 -4.25 15.81 3.05
N GLY A 174 -3.13 15.57 3.71
CA GLY A 174 -2.74 16.25 4.95
C GLY A 174 -2.61 17.76 4.77
N VAL A 175 -2.01 18.20 3.65
CA VAL A 175 -1.96 19.63 3.26
C VAL A 175 -3.36 20.18 3.06
N GLU A 176 -4.22 19.50 2.32
CA GLU A 176 -5.61 19.93 2.10
C GLU A 176 -6.38 20.07 3.43
N MET A 177 -6.28 19.07 4.30
CA MET A 177 -6.93 19.11 5.61
C MET A 177 -6.39 20.23 6.51
N ALA A 178 -5.07 20.44 6.53
CA ALA A 178 -4.44 21.54 7.28
C ALA A 178 -4.84 22.92 6.75
N MET A 179 -5.05 23.06 5.43
CA MET A 179 -5.40 24.33 4.81
C MET A 179 -6.90 24.67 4.87
N PHE A 180 -7.77 23.72 4.55
CA PHE A 180 -9.21 23.97 4.42
C PHE A 180 -9.98 23.75 5.70
N ASN A 181 -9.64 22.71 6.45
CA ASN A 181 -10.42 22.35 7.62
C ASN A 181 -9.93 23.10 8.85
N TYR A 182 -8.61 23.20 9.06
CA TYR A 182 -8.04 23.98 10.17
C TYR A 182 -8.34 25.49 10.07
N ALA A 183 -8.54 26.02 8.86
CA ALA A 183 -8.93 27.42 8.67
C ALA A 183 -10.31 27.78 9.23
N LYS A 184 -11.20 26.79 9.42
CA LYS A 184 -12.50 26.98 10.07
C LYS A 184 -12.43 26.92 11.60
N LEU A 185 -11.32 26.40 12.16
CA LEU A 185 -11.23 25.99 13.57
C LEU A 185 -10.66 27.06 14.50
N VAL A 186 -9.93 28.06 13.99
CA VAL A 186 -9.12 28.91 14.87
C VAL A 186 -8.99 30.35 14.37
N ASP A 187 -9.07 31.31 15.31
CA ASP A 187 -8.88 32.75 15.11
C ASP A 187 -7.49 33.10 14.53
N ASP A 188 -7.30 34.36 14.13
CA ASP A 188 -6.16 34.88 13.36
C ASP A 188 -4.75 34.58 13.96
N GLU A 189 -4.67 34.31 15.28
CA GLU A 189 -3.44 33.89 15.99
C GLU A 189 -2.92 32.49 15.60
N SER A 190 -3.70 31.70 14.87
CA SER A 190 -3.41 30.30 14.52
C SER A 190 -2.81 30.06 13.13
N LYS A 191 -2.55 31.14 12.37
CA LYS A 191 -1.91 31.03 11.05
C LYS A 191 -0.57 30.29 11.13
N ASP A 192 0.17 30.49 12.22
CA ASP A 192 1.46 29.86 12.44
C ASP A 192 1.35 28.33 12.59
N ASP A 193 0.34 27.81 13.29
CA ASP A 193 0.17 26.37 13.47
C ASP A 193 -0.33 25.67 12.19
N ARG A 194 -1.15 26.37 11.39
CA ARG A 194 -1.53 25.91 10.04
C ARG A 194 -0.33 25.81 9.12
N ASP A 195 0.47 26.86 9.07
CA ASP A 195 1.66 26.91 8.23
C ASP A 195 2.69 25.87 8.69
N LYS A 196 2.83 25.61 9.98
CA LYS A 196 3.65 24.51 10.51
C LYS A 196 3.12 23.15 10.03
N ALA A 197 1.84 22.84 10.24
CA ALA A 197 1.25 21.56 9.83
C ALA A 197 1.39 21.34 8.31
N ARG A 198 1.08 22.36 7.51
CA ARG A 198 1.28 22.35 6.07
C ARG A 198 2.74 22.04 5.71
N LYS A 199 3.70 22.76 6.29
CA LYS A 199 5.13 22.56 6.03
C LYS A 199 5.60 21.15 6.38
N VAL A 200 5.06 20.53 7.43
CA VAL A 200 5.34 19.13 7.78
C VAL A 200 4.94 18.21 6.64
N PHE A 201 3.70 18.30 6.14
CA PHE A 201 3.24 17.43 5.05
C PHE A 201 3.94 17.73 3.71
N GLU A 202 4.21 18.99 3.39
CA GLU A 202 5.02 19.34 2.20
C GLU A 202 6.43 18.73 2.27
N THR A 203 7.04 18.76 3.45
CA THR A 203 8.35 18.13 3.70
C THR A 203 8.26 16.61 3.55
N GLN A 204 7.25 15.98 4.14
CA GLN A 204 7.01 14.54 4.02
C GLN A 204 6.77 14.11 2.57
N ALA A 205 5.96 14.85 1.80
CA ALA A 205 5.74 14.60 0.38
C ALA A 205 7.05 14.68 -0.43
N SER A 206 7.88 15.68 -0.13
CA SER A 206 9.20 15.84 -0.76
C SER A 206 10.15 14.69 -0.40
N ILE A 207 10.20 14.27 0.86
CA ILE A 207 11.02 13.12 1.30
C ILE A 207 10.54 11.84 0.63
N ALA A 208 9.23 11.57 0.63
CA ALA A 208 8.65 10.39 0.00
C ALA A 208 8.95 10.35 -1.50
N GLY A 209 8.80 11.49 -2.21
CA GLY A 209 9.12 11.59 -3.64
C GLY A 209 10.61 11.40 -3.94
N ASN A 210 11.51 11.92 -3.10
CA ASN A 210 12.95 11.67 -3.22
C ASN A 210 13.29 10.19 -2.99
N LEU A 211 12.70 9.57 -1.97
CA LEU A 211 12.95 8.18 -1.64
C LEU A 211 12.38 7.24 -2.71
N GLN A 212 11.27 7.61 -3.35
CA GLN A 212 10.67 6.87 -4.46
C GLN A 212 11.63 6.83 -5.64
N ARG A 213 12.25 7.96 -6.00
CA ARG A 213 13.32 8.00 -7.02
C ARG A 213 14.50 7.09 -6.66
N ASN A 214 14.93 7.10 -5.40
CA ASN A 214 16.02 6.22 -4.97
C ASN A 214 15.64 4.72 -5.04
N VAL A 215 14.38 4.38 -4.75
CA VAL A 215 13.84 3.02 -4.92
C VAL A 215 13.83 2.62 -6.40
N ASP A 216 13.38 3.51 -7.29
CA ASP A 216 13.39 3.29 -8.73
C ASP A 216 14.83 3.08 -9.26
N ASP A 217 15.77 3.94 -8.87
CA ASP A 217 17.19 3.79 -9.23
C ASP A 217 17.77 2.46 -8.72
N GLN A 218 17.49 2.09 -7.46
CA GLN A 218 17.98 0.84 -6.87
C GLN A 218 17.38 -0.39 -7.57
N ALA A 219 16.12 -0.32 -8.00
CA ALA A 219 15.49 -1.39 -8.76
C ALA A 219 16.19 -1.58 -10.12
N ILE A 220 16.53 -0.50 -10.83
CA ILE A 220 17.28 -0.61 -12.09
C ILE A 220 18.69 -1.18 -11.87
N LEU A 221 19.38 -0.77 -10.81
CA LEU A 221 20.70 -1.32 -10.47
C LEU A 221 20.64 -2.83 -10.21
N LEU A 222 19.67 -3.30 -9.42
CA LEU A 222 19.48 -4.74 -9.17
C LEU A 222 19.13 -5.50 -10.45
N ARG A 223 18.36 -4.91 -11.36
CA ARG A 223 18.07 -5.54 -12.67
C ARG A 223 19.31 -5.66 -13.54
N LEU A 224 20.17 -4.64 -13.57
CA LEU A 224 21.45 -4.71 -14.28
C LEU A 224 22.35 -5.83 -13.71
N GLU A 225 22.41 -5.96 -12.39
CA GLU A 225 23.13 -7.05 -11.73
C GLU A 225 22.51 -8.42 -12.04
N ARG A 226 21.18 -8.52 -12.02
CA ARG A 226 20.43 -9.74 -12.37
C ARG A 226 20.69 -10.17 -13.81
N ILE A 227 20.76 -9.22 -14.75
CA ILE A 227 21.12 -9.46 -16.16
C ILE A 227 22.52 -10.08 -16.25
N SER A 228 23.52 -9.50 -15.57
CA SER A 228 24.88 -10.06 -15.55
C SER A 228 24.95 -11.45 -14.91
N LEU A 229 24.18 -11.70 -13.84
CA LEU A 229 24.10 -13.03 -13.23
C LEU A 229 23.41 -14.05 -14.16
N ALA A 230 22.34 -13.65 -14.83
CA ALA A 230 21.64 -14.48 -15.80
C ALA A 230 22.54 -14.86 -16.98
N GLU A 231 23.41 -13.95 -17.42
CA GLU A 231 24.38 -14.19 -18.50
C GLU A 231 25.35 -15.30 -18.10
N LYS A 232 25.93 -15.18 -16.91
CA LYS A 232 26.81 -16.19 -16.32
C LYS A 232 26.11 -17.55 -16.21
N ILE A 233 24.86 -17.58 -15.75
CA ILE A 233 24.09 -18.83 -15.63
C ILE A 233 23.86 -19.47 -17.01
N LEU A 234 23.54 -18.70 -18.04
CA LEU A 234 23.35 -19.25 -19.40
C LEU A 234 24.65 -19.75 -20.03
N GLN A 235 25.80 -19.16 -19.68
CA GLN A 235 27.12 -19.62 -20.12
C GLN A 235 27.57 -20.89 -19.40
N GLU A 236 27.39 -20.95 -18.07
CA GLU A 236 28.05 -21.95 -17.22
C GLU A 236 27.12 -23.08 -16.77
N SER A 237 25.84 -22.81 -16.53
CA SER A 237 24.92 -23.79 -15.95
C SER A 237 24.33 -24.72 -17.01
N GLN A 238 24.20 -26.00 -16.67
CA GLN A 238 23.45 -27.00 -17.43
C GLN A 238 22.06 -27.27 -16.85
N ASP A 239 21.75 -26.68 -15.69
CA ASP A 239 20.45 -26.83 -15.03
C ASP A 239 19.37 -26.10 -15.84
N PHE A 240 18.36 -26.85 -16.30
CA PHE A 240 17.28 -26.32 -17.10
C PHE A 240 16.47 -25.26 -16.36
N GLU A 241 16.19 -25.44 -15.06
CA GLU A 241 15.36 -24.51 -14.29
C GLU A 241 16.06 -23.15 -14.13
N GLN A 242 17.35 -23.18 -13.77
CA GLN A 242 18.17 -21.97 -13.66
C GLN A 242 18.31 -21.26 -15.01
N ARG A 243 18.54 -22.01 -16.09
CA ARG A 243 18.60 -21.44 -17.45
C ARG A 243 17.26 -20.85 -17.89
N LEU A 244 16.14 -21.47 -17.52
CA LEU A 244 14.80 -20.96 -17.83
C LEU A 244 14.52 -19.63 -17.09
N LEU A 245 14.91 -19.54 -15.81
CA LEU A 245 14.86 -18.30 -15.03
C LEU A 245 15.76 -17.21 -15.63
N ALA A 246 17.00 -17.56 -15.99
CA ALA A 246 17.93 -16.62 -16.62
C ALA A 246 17.41 -16.12 -17.99
N ALA A 247 16.77 -16.98 -18.79
CA ALA A 247 16.13 -16.58 -20.04
C ALA A 247 14.92 -15.67 -19.81
N TRP A 248 14.19 -15.80 -18.69
CA TRP A 248 13.12 -14.87 -18.33
C TRP A 248 13.65 -13.46 -18.05
N VAL A 249 14.78 -13.35 -17.32
CA VAL A 249 15.45 -12.07 -17.04
C VAL A 249 15.77 -11.31 -18.34
N ALA A 250 16.22 -12.02 -19.38
CA ALA A 250 16.53 -11.42 -20.69
C ALA A 250 15.34 -10.71 -21.34
N ASP A 251 14.13 -11.20 -21.07
CA ASP A 251 12.88 -10.65 -21.61
C ASP A 251 12.31 -9.58 -20.67
N SER A 252 12.07 -9.92 -19.41
CA SER A 252 11.42 -9.03 -18.44
C SER A 252 12.30 -7.84 -18.08
N ASP A 253 13.52 -8.10 -17.63
CA ASP A 253 14.41 -7.07 -17.12
C ASP A 253 15.03 -6.30 -18.28
N GLY A 254 15.27 -6.99 -19.41
CA GLY A 254 15.69 -6.35 -20.66
C GLY A 254 14.72 -5.27 -21.12
N ALA A 255 13.42 -5.57 -21.19
CA ALA A 255 12.42 -4.59 -21.59
C ALA A 255 12.36 -3.38 -20.63
N ILE A 256 12.41 -3.60 -19.32
CA ILE A 256 12.35 -2.54 -18.31
C ILE A 256 13.60 -1.66 -18.37
N VAL A 257 14.79 -2.26 -18.47
CA VAL A 257 16.07 -1.52 -18.54
C VAL A 257 16.17 -0.72 -19.86
N GLU A 258 15.73 -1.29 -20.98
CA GLU A 258 15.69 -0.58 -22.25
C GLU A 258 14.75 0.62 -22.22
N GLU A 259 13.54 0.43 -21.69
CA GLU A 259 12.56 1.50 -21.49
C GLU A 259 13.10 2.61 -20.59
N PHE A 260 13.75 2.25 -19.47
CA PHE A 260 14.40 3.20 -18.59
C PHE A 260 15.42 4.07 -19.32
N PHE A 261 16.39 3.46 -20.03
CA PHE A 261 17.42 4.23 -20.72
C PHE A 261 16.86 5.06 -21.87
N ARG A 262 15.83 4.58 -22.56
CA ARG A 262 15.10 5.36 -23.56
C ARG A 262 14.46 6.61 -22.93
N ASP A 263 13.84 6.48 -21.76
CA ASP A 263 13.22 7.61 -21.08
C ASP A 263 14.25 8.60 -20.52
N VAL A 264 15.43 8.13 -20.12
CA VAL A 264 16.58 9.00 -19.79
C VAL A 264 17.06 9.77 -21.02
N GLU A 265 17.23 9.12 -22.17
CA GLU A 265 17.66 9.74 -23.43
C GLU A 265 16.64 10.78 -23.94
N LEU A 266 15.34 10.53 -23.72
CA LEU A 266 14.26 11.47 -24.03
C LEU A 266 14.08 12.59 -22.99
N GLY A 267 14.88 12.60 -21.92
CA GLY A 267 14.79 13.61 -20.85
C GLY A 267 13.52 13.50 -19.99
N LYS A 268 12.81 12.37 -20.05
CA LYS A 268 11.63 12.11 -19.21
C LYS A 268 12.01 11.66 -17.81
N PHE A 269 13.22 11.13 -17.64
CA PHE A 269 13.74 10.68 -16.36
C PHE A 269 15.14 11.24 -16.12
N VAL A 270 15.42 11.66 -14.88
CA VAL A 270 16.75 12.11 -14.45
C VAL A 270 17.33 11.02 -13.53
N PRO A 271 18.29 10.23 -14.00
CA PRO A 271 18.85 9.12 -13.22
C PRO A 271 19.70 9.63 -12.06
N GLY A 272 19.72 8.87 -10.96
CA GLY A 272 20.67 9.12 -9.88
C GLY A 272 22.12 8.88 -10.30
N LYS A 273 23.06 9.36 -9.48
CA LYS A 273 24.51 9.38 -9.78
C LYS A 273 25.09 8.04 -10.24
N ARG A 274 24.60 6.91 -9.70
CA ARG A 274 25.09 5.56 -10.04
C ARG A 274 24.66 5.12 -11.45
N LEU A 275 23.52 5.61 -11.93
CA LEU A 275 22.98 5.33 -13.25
C LEU A 275 23.36 6.42 -14.28
N SER A 276 24.04 7.49 -13.85
CA SER A 276 24.60 8.54 -14.72
C SER A 276 26.04 8.26 -15.18
N VAL A 277 26.58 7.06 -14.96
CA VAL A 277 27.95 6.71 -15.35
C VAL A 277 28.06 6.68 -16.88
N PRO A 278 29.07 7.34 -17.50
CA PRO A 278 29.25 7.30 -18.93
C PRO A 278 29.34 5.86 -19.47
N GLY A 279 28.58 5.56 -20.52
CA GLY A 279 28.59 4.25 -21.18
C GLY A 279 27.73 3.16 -20.53
N ILE A 280 27.10 3.41 -19.38
CA ILE A 280 26.27 2.39 -18.70
C ILE A 280 25.13 1.87 -19.57
N ALA A 281 24.45 2.75 -20.32
CA ALA A 281 23.37 2.37 -21.23
C ALA A 281 23.87 1.49 -22.39
N ALA A 282 25.04 1.82 -22.94
CA ALA A 282 25.66 1.04 -24.01
C ALA A 282 26.10 -0.35 -23.50
N SER A 283 26.70 -0.41 -22.31
CA SER A 283 27.07 -1.67 -21.66
C SER A 283 25.85 -2.53 -21.36
N ALA A 284 24.77 -1.95 -20.80
CA ALA A 284 23.55 -2.68 -20.49
C ALA A 284 22.92 -3.29 -21.76
N ARG A 285 22.85 -2.52 -22.85
CA ARG A 285 22.34 -2.99 -24.15
C ARG A 285 23.21 -4.10 -24.74
N ALA A 286 24.54 -3.99 -24.65
CA ALA A 286 25.46 -5.03 -25.11
C ALA A 286 25.24 -6.34 -24.34
N ASN A 287 25.19 -6.27 -23.00
CA ASN A 287 24.93 -7.44 -22.15
C ASN A 287 23.55 -8.06 -22.46
N LEU A 288 22.52 -7.26 -22.72
CA LEU A 288 21.19 -7.75 -23.08
C LEU A 288 21.19 -8.50 -24.43
N ILE A 289 21.90 -8.00 -25.43
CA ILE A 289 22.03 -8.68 -26.72
C ILE A 289 22.73 -10.03 -26.54
N GLU A 290 23.83 -10.05 -25.79
CA GLU A 290 24.57 -11.28 -25.49
C GLU A 290 23.70 -12.29 -24.73
N LEU A 291 22.99 -11.84 -23.70
CA LEU A 291 22.07 -12.66 -22.92
C LEU A 291 20.96 -13.28 -23.78
N GLN A 292 20.36 -12.50 -24.68
CA GLN A 292 19.34 -12.99 -25.62
C GLN A 292 19.91 -14.00 -26.62
N MET A 293 21.14 -13.80 -27.09
CA MET A 293 21.84 -14.75 -27.97
C MET A 293 22.12 -16.08 -27.25
N LEU A 294 22.58 -16.02 -25.99
CA LEU A 294 22.88 -17.20 -25.16
C LEU A 294 21.62 -18.01 -24.82
N ALA A 295 20.49 -17.33 -24.56
CA ALA A 295 19.22 -18.00 -24.30
C ALA A 295 18.69 -18.70 -25.56
N GLY A 296 18.82 -18.04 -26.72
CA GLY A 296 18.28 -18.52 -27.98
C GLY A 296 16.74 -18.47 -28.04
N PRO A 297 16.16 -18.54 -29.25
CA PRO A 297 14.74 -18.24 -29.48
C PRO A 297 13.78 -19.22 -28.78
N GLN A 298 14.18 -20.49 -28.65
CA GLN A 298 13.33 -21.52 -28.06
C GLN A 298 13.20 -21.36 -26.54
N LEU A 299 14.32 -21.15 -25.83
CA LEU A 299 14.30 -21.00 -24.38
C LEU A 299 13.61 -19.70 -23.96
N LEU A 300 13.85 -18.60 -24.70
CA LEU A 300 13.16 -17.32 -24.49
C LEU A 300 11.63 -17.47 -24.65
N LYS A 301 11.18 -18.19 -25.67
CA LYS A 301 9.75 -18.45 -25.85
C LYS A 301 9.17 -19.27 -24.71
N MET A 302 9.86 -20.34 -24.31
CA MET A 302 9.42 -21.20 -23.21
C MET A 302 9.35 -20.46 -21.88
N SER A 303 10.35 -19.65 -21.56
CA SER A 303 10.37 -18.85 -20.32
C SER A 303 9.23 -17.84 -20.33
N ARG A 304 9.04 -17.09 -21.43
CA ARG A 304 7.94 -16.13 -21.58
C ARG A 304 6.58 -16.80 -21.40
N ASP A 305 6.32 -17.90 -22.11
CA ASP A 305 5.03 -18.60 -22.04
C ASP A 305 4.70 -19.07 -20.60
N LEU A 306 5.71 -19.59 -19.88
CA LEU A 306 5.56 -20.04 -18.50
C LEU A 306 5.31 -18.86 -17.54
N PHE A 307 6.23 -17.88 -17.50
CA PHE A 307 6.18 -16.83 -16.49
C PHE A 307 5.04 -15.84 -16.74
N VAL A 308 4.71 -15.50 -17.98
CA VAL A 308 3.51 -14.71 -18.29
C VAL A 308 2.25 -15.47 -17.85
N GLY A 309 2.20 -16.78 -18.08
CA GLY A 309 1.11 -17.64 -17.61
C GLY A 309 0.96 -17.62 -16.08
N LEU A 310 2.07 -17.74 -15.35
CA LEU A 310 2.09 -17.66 -13.88
C LEU A 310 1.64 -16.28 -13.36
N HIS A 311 2.14 -15.19 -13.94
CA HIS A 311 1.74 -13.83 -13.57
C HIS A 311 0.25 -13.58 -13.84
N TRP A 312 -0.26 -14.07 -14.97
CA TRP A 312 -1.69 -14.00 -15.30
C TRP A 312 -2.58 -14.78 -14.32
N TRP A 313 -2.07 -15.90 -13.80
CA TRP A 313 -2.71 -16.67 -12.75
C TRP A 313 -2.71 -15.90 -11.42
N LEU A 314 -1.56 -15.39 -10.98
CA LEU A 314 -1.39 -14.63 -9.73
C LEU A 314 -2.24 -13.35 -9.70
N ARG A 315 -2.30 -12.61 -10.82
CA ARG A 315 -3.11 -11.37 -10.92
C ARG A 315 -4.60 -11.61 -10.67
N GLY A 316 -5.12 -12.78 -11.04
CA GLY A 316 -6.51 -13.16 -10.79
C GLY A 316 -6.89 -13.25 -9.30
N ARG A 317 -5.91 -13.32 -8.39
CA ARG A 317 -6.12 -13.38 -6.93
C ARG A 317 -5.82 -12.07 -6.18
N TYR A 318 -5.07 -11.13 -6.79
CA TYR A 318 -4.53 -9.95 -6.08
C TYR A 318 -4.62 -8.61 -6.83
N GLY A 319 -5.28 -8.53 -7.97
CA GLY A 319 -5.32 -7.28 -8.72
C GLY A 319 -6.19 -6.22 -8.03
N ALA A 320 -5.60 -5.05 -7.75
CA ALA A 320 -6.23 -3.74 -7.74
C ALA A 320 -5.72 -2.93 -8.95
N GLY A 321 -6.61 -2.22 -9.64
CA GLY A 321 -6.40 -1.60 -10.95
C GLY A 321 -7.63 -0.77 -11.35
N PRO A 322 -7.49 0.25 -12.20
CA PRO A 322 -8.59 1.17 -12.53
C PRO A 322 -9.78 0.44 -13.19
N HIS A 323 -9.52 -0.72 -13.79
CA HIS A 323 -10.54 -1.60 -14.33
C HIS A 323 -10.99 -2.62 -13.28
N GLY A 324 -12.24 -2.45 -12.81
CA GLY A 324 -12.92 -3.39 -11.91
C GLY A 324 -12.21 -3.64 -10.59
N PHE A 325 -11.61 -2.61 -9.98
CA PHE A 325 -10.83 -2.72 -8.74
C PHE A 325 -9.74 -3.79 -8.83
N GLY A 326 -9.16 -3.92 -10.04
CA GLY A 326 -8.12 -4.88 -10.43
C GLY A 326 -8.51 -6.34 -10.53
N LEU A 327 -9.79 -6.66 -10.35
CA LEU A 327 -10.33 -7.99 -10.64
C LEU A 327 -10.43 -8.24 -12.15
N ILE A 328 -10.39 -7.19 -12.98
CA ILE A 328 -10.43 -7.31 -14.43
C ILE A 328 -9.01 -7.49 -14.96
N LYS A 329 -8.76 -8.67 -15.53
CA LYS A 329 -7.53 -8.99 -16.25
C LYS A 329 -7.48 -8.18 -17.55
N ASP A 330 -6.61 -7.19 -17.61
CA ASP A 330 -6.39 -6.39 -18.82
C ASP A 330 -5.30 -7.03 -19.69
N GLN A 331 -5.53 -7.14 -21.00
CA GLN A 331 -4.54 -7.61 -21.96
C GLN A 331 -3.27 -6.75 -21.97
N THR A 332 -3.34 -5.47 -21.59
CA THR A 332 -2.13 -4.62 -21.49
C THR A 332 -1.13 -5.10 -20.44
N ALA A 333 -1.57 -5.92 -19.48
CA ALA A 333 -0.70 -6.60 -18.52
C ALA A 333 0.25 -7.61 -19.14
N MET A 334 -0.12 -8.21 -20.28
CA MET A 334 0.68 -9.21 -20.98
C MET A 334 1.77 -8.57 -21.87
N ILE A 335 1.78 -7.24 -21.97
CA ILE A 335 2.58 -6.50 -22.95
C ILE A 335 3.70 -5.69 -22.27
N SER A 336 3.60 -5.39 -20.97
CA SER A 336 4.58 -4.57 -20.25
C SER A 336 5.02 -5.25 -18.96
N GLY A 337 6.34 -5.41 -18.79
CA GLY A 337 6.95 -6.04 -17.61
C GLY A 337 6.62 -5.33 -16.30
N GLU A 338 6.53 -3.99 -16.32
CA GLU A 338 6.10 -3.20 -15.16
C GLU A 338 4.65 -3.48 -14.76
N ARG A 339 3.79 -3.81 -15.74
CA ARG A 339 2.37 -4.09 -15.54
C ARG A 339 2.10 -5.56 -15.17
N LEU A 340 3.12 -6.42 -15.18
CA LEU A 340 2.99 -7.81 -14.72
C LEU A 340 2.76 -7.90 -13.21
N PHE A 341 3.24 -6.91 -12.44
CA PHE A 341 3.04 -6.81 -11.00
C PHE A 341 1.76 -6.00 -10.67
N GLY A 342 0.96 -6.46 -9.71
CA GLY A 342 -0.24 -5.75 -9.27
C GLY A 342 0.09 -4.44 -8.53
N LEU A 343 -0.83 -3.46 -8.56
CA LEU A 343 -0.63 -2.13 -7.96
C LEU A 343 -0.55 -2.15 -6.42
N TYR A 344 -1.12 -3.17 -5.77
CA TYR A 344 -1.04 -3.38 -4.32
C TYR A 344 -0.76 -4.84 -4.03
N MET A 345 0.52 -5.20 -3.90
CA MET A 345 0.93 -6.53 -3.52
C MET A 345 1.23 -6.60 -2.01
N PRO A 346 0.88 -7.70 -1.32
CA PRO A 346 1.31 -7.92 0.06
C PRO A 346 2.85 -7.92 0.16
N ALA A 347 3.37 -7.58 1.34
CA ALA A 347 4.81 -7.56 1.58
C ALA A 347 5.47 -8.94 1.35
N GLU A 348 4.74 -10.00 1.67
CA GLU A 348 5.09 -11.39 1.37
C GLU A 348 4.50 -11.78 0.01
N LEU A 349 5.31 -12.43 -0.84
CA LEU A 349 4.82 -12.98 -2.10
C LEU A 349 3.75 -14.05 -1.80
N PRO A 350 2.53 -13.95 -2.34
CA PRO A 350 1.52 -14.96 -2.09
C PRO A 350 1.93 -16.28 -2.72
N THR A 351 1.97 -17.34 -1.91
CA THR A 351 2.22 -18.69 -2.38
C THR A 351 0.97 -19.29 -3.03
N PRO A 352 1.12 -20.00 -4.16
CA PRO A 352 0.03 -20.79 -4.72
C PRO A 352 -0.48 -21.80 -3.69
N THR A 353 -1.70 -21.63 -3.21
CA THR A 353 -2.40 -22.67 -2.44
C THR A 353 -3.01 -23.69 -3.40
N SER A 354 -2.66 -24.96 -3.20
CA SER A 354 -3.33 -26.09 -3.85
C SER A 354 -4.82 -26.04 -3.52
N PRO A 355 -5.73 -26.26 -4.49
CA PRO A 355 -7.15 -26.40 -4.20
C PRO A 355 -7.49 -27.70 -3.45
N TYR A 356 -6.48 -28.53 -3.18
CA TYR A 356 -6.62 -29.83 -2.50
C TYR A 356 -5.99 -29.85 -1.10
N ASP A 357 -5.36 -28.75 -0.68
CA ASP A 357 -4.74 -28.62 0.65
C ASP A 357 -5.71 -27.83 1.53
N ASP A 358 -6.71 -28.52 2.08
CA ASP A 358 -7.49 -28.09 3.26
C ASP A 358 -7.00 -28.82 4.51
#